data_AF-A0A7W0UYY5-F1
#
_entry.id   AF-A0A7W0UYY5-F1
#
_cell.length_a   1.000
_cell.length_b   1.000
_cell.length_c   1.000
_cell.angle_alpha   90.00
_cell.angle_beta   90.00
_cell.angle_gamma   90.00
#
_symmetry.space_group_name_H-M   'P 1'
#
loop_
_entity.id
_entity.type
_entity.pdbx_description
1 polymer ?
#
loop_
_entity_poly.entity_id
_entity_poly.type
_entity_poly.pdbx_seq_one_letter_code
_entity_poly.pdbx_strand_id
1 'polypeptide(L)' 'IEQTDKRAEQQTTYEASPAVRARRERLESLTLARARTLAQLQHAVVPAYREMLERALRTLEAEISELS' A
#
# COMPACT_ATOMS: atom_id res chain seq x y z
N ILE A 1 -37.38 -4.82 2.92
CA ILE A 1 -36.09 -5.55 3.03
C ILE A 1 -35.31 -5.54 1.70
N GLU A 2 -35.94 -5.20 0.57
CA GLU A 2 -35.36 -5.27 -0.80
C GLU A 2 -34.26 -4.26 -1.18
N GLN A 3 -33.99 -3.22 -0.38
CA GLN A 3 -32.99 -2.20 -0.72
C GLN A 3 -31.57 -2.54 -0.27
N THR A 4 -31.42 -3.51 0.65
CA THR A 4 -30.13 -3.89 1.22
C THR A 4 -29.31 -4.77 0.28
N ASP A 5 -29.97 -5.69 -0.46
CA ASP A 5 -29.30 -6.63 -1.37
C ASP A 5 -28.64 -5.95 -2.56
N LYS A 6 -29.31 -4.96 -3.18
CA LYS A 6 -28.75 -4.26 -4.35
C LYS A 6 -27.47 -3.49 -4.05
N ARG A 7 -27.33 -2.97 -2.82
CA ARG A 7 -26.13 -2.23 -2.39
C ARG A 7 -24.97 -3.19 -2.12
N ALA A 8 -25.26 -4.36 -1.54
CA ALA A 8 -24.28 -5.42 -1.34
C ALA A 8 -23.76 -5.94 -2.69
N GLU A 9 -24.63 -6.31 -3.63
CA GLU A 9 -24.25 -6.82 -4.96
C GLU A 9 -23.43 -5.81 -5.79
N GLN A 10 -23.75 -4.52 -5.69
CA GLN A 10 -22.98 -3.45 -6.33
C GLN A 10 -21.60 -3.26 -5.70
N GLN A 11 -21.48 -3.38 -4.37
CA GLN A 11 -20.18 -3.36 -3.69
C GLN A 11 -19.33 -4.56 -4.07
N THR A 12 -19.89 -5.77 -4.12
CA THR A 12 -19.16 -6.98 -4.52
C THR A 12 -18.64 -6.87 -5.95
N THR A 13 -19.46 -6.32 -6.85
CA THR A 13 -19.08 -6.12 -8.26
C THR A 13 -18.00 -5.05 -8.42
N TYR A 14 -18.07 -3.96 -7.63
CA TYR A 14 -17.05 -2.91 -7.61
C TYR A 14 -15.71 -3.43 -7.04
N GLU A 15 -15.75 -4.20 -5.95
CA GLU A 15 -14.55 -4.82 -5.36
C GLU A 15 -13.92 -5.88 -6.27
N ALA A 16 -14.72 -6.56 -7.10
CA ALA A 16 -14.25 -7.55 -8.06
C ALA A 16 -13.66 -6.94 -9.35
N SER A 17 -13.74 -5.60 -9.52
CA SER A 17 -13.16 -4.95 -10.70
C SER A 17 -11.65 -5.18 -10.78
N PRO A 18 -11.10 -5.52 -11.96
CA PRO A 18 -9.66 -5.70 -12.15
C PRO A 18 -8.83 -4.49 -11.69
N ALA A 19 -9.36 -3.27 -11.87
CA ALA A 19 -8.69 -2.05 -11.46
C ALA A 19 -8.62 -1.91 -9.92
N VAL A 20 -9.68 -2.32 -9.21
CA VAL A 20 -9.71 -2.29 -7.74
C VAL A 20 -8.79 -3.36 -7.16
N ARG A 21 -8.77 -4.55 -7.77
CA ARG A 21 -7.81 -5.60 -7.43
C ARG A 21 -6.36 -5.17 -7.64
N ALA A 22 -6.04 -4.62 -8.81
CA ALA A 22 -4.69 -4.13 -9.11
C ALA A 22 -4.25 -3.02 -8.14
N ARG A 23 -5.16 -2.11 -7.76
CA ARG A 23 -4.89 -1.08 -6.74
C ARG A 23 -4.58 -1.71 -5.38
N ARG A 24 -5.35 -2.71 -4.93
CA ARG A 24 -5.10 -3.44 -3.67
C ARG A 24 -3.78 -4.18 -3.68
N GLU A 25 -3.49 -4.93 -4.75
CA GLU A 25 -2.22 -5.68 -4.90
C GLU A 25 -1.02 -4.73 -4.88
N ARG A 26 -1.13 -3.56 -5.54
CA ARG A 26 -0.09 -2.53 -5.49
C ARG A 26 0.08 -1.95 -4.08
N LEU A 27 -1.01 -1.65 -3.39
CA LEU A 27 -0.99 -1.13 -2.02
C LEU A 27 -0.35 -2.13 -1.04
N GLU A 28 -0.68 -3.42 -1.13
CA GLU A 28 -0.03 -4.47 -0.34
C GLU A 28 1.47 -4.55 -0.63
N SER A 29 1.84 -4.53 -1.91
CA SER A 29 3.25 -4.57 -2.32
C SER A 29 4.04 -3.40 -1.76
N LEU A 30 3.49 -2.19 -1.83
CA LEU A 30 4.11 -0.98 -1.27
C LEU A 30 4.19 -1.05 0.27
N THR A 31 3.15 -1.56 0.92
CA THR A 31 3.12 -1.73 2.38
C THR A 31 4.19 -2.72 2.85
N LEU A 32 4.37 -3.82 2.13
CA LEU A 32 5.44 -4.80 2.39
C LEU A 32 6.84 -4.18 2.18
N ALA A 33 7.02 -3.42 1.10
CA ALA A 33 8.27 -2.71 0.82
C ALA A 33 8.58 -1.68 1.93
N ARG A 34 7.57 -0.96 2.41
CA ARG A 34 7.69 -0.02 3.54
C ARG A 34 8.13 -0.74 4.81
N ALA A 35 7.48 -1.84 5.17
CA ALA A 35 7.84 -2.64 6.33
C ALA A 35 9.29 -3.15 6.27
N ARG A 36 9.73 -3.64 5.10
CA ARG A 36 11.12 -4.07 4.88
C ARG A 36 12.11 -2.93 5.03
N THR A 37 11.81 -1.76 4.47
CA THR A 37 12.68 -0.58 4.53
C THR A 37 12.84 -0.10 5.98
N LEU A 38 11.74 -0.09 6.75
CA LEU A 38 11.78 0.21 8.18
C LEU A 38 12.65 -0.79 8.96
N ALA A 39 12.54 -2.09 8.67
CA ALA A 39 13.39 -3.10 9.31
C ALA A 39 14.88 -2.89 8.95
N GLN A 40 15.19 -2.51 7.71
CA GLN A 40 16.57 -2.18 7.32
C GLN A 40 17.10 -0.94 8.04
N LEU A 41 16.26 0.10 8.23
CA LEU A 41 16.62 1.31 8.97
C LEU A 41 16.97 1.04 10.44
N GLN A 42 16.31 0.07 11.07
CA GLN A 42 16.61 -0.31 12.45
C GLN A 42 18.04 -0.85 12.62
N HIS A 43 18.62 -1.44 11.57
CA HIS A 43 19.96 -2.04 11.60
C HIS A 43 21.01 -1.25 10.80
N ALA A 44 20.63 -0.16 10.13
CA ALA A 44 21.52 0.65 9.32
C ALA A 44 22.47 1.50 10.19
N VAL A 45 23.73 1.05 10.30
CA VAL A 45 24.79 1.76 11.05
C VAL A 45 25.57 2.77 10.22
N VAL A 46 25.54 2.63 8.89
CA VAL A 46 26.25 3.53 7.97
C VAL A 46 25.36 4.74 7.63
N PRO A 47 25.79 5.99 7.91
CA PRO A 47 24.95 7.18 7.69
C PRO A 47 24.44 7.33 6.26
N ALA A 48 25.29 7.13 5.26
CA ALA A 48 24.91 7.22 3.85
C ALA A 48 23.84 6.18 3.46
N TYR A 49 23.96 4.95 3.98
CA TYR A 49 22.98 3.90 3.74
C TYR A 49 21.65 4.22 4.43
N ARG A 50 21.71 4.76 5.65
CA ARG A 50 20.54 5.22 6.39
C ARG A 50 19.80 6.33 5.66
N GLU A 51 20.50 7.37 5.19
CA GLU A 51 19.90 8.46 4.41
C GLU A 51 19.21 7.94 3.14
N MET A 52 19.84 6.99 2.45
CA MET A 52 19.27 6.36 1.26
C MET A 52 17.96 5.63 1.60
N LEU A 53 17.95 4.84 2.68
CA LEU A 53 16.74 4.14 3.15
C LEU A 53 15.65 5.10 3.61
N GLU A 54 15.99 6.22 4.26
CA GLU A 54 15.03 7.26 4.66
C GLU A 54 14.40 7.95 3.44
N ARG A 55 15.18 8.19 2.38
CA ARG A 55 14.65 8.71 1.10
C ARG A 55 13.70 7.70 0.46
N ALA A 56 14.11 6.43 0.39
CA ALA A 56 13.28 5.35 -0.15
C ALA A 56 11.96 5.21 0.64
N LEU A 57 12.03 5.30 1.97
CA LEU A 57 10.85 5.24 2.84
C LEU A 57 9.87 6.37 2.52
N ARG A 58 10.35 7.62 2.39
CA ARG A 58 9.49 8.76 2.03
C ARG A 58 8.81 8.58 0.67
N THR A 59 9.51 8.04 -0.32
CA THR A 59 8.91 7.74 -1.63
C THR A 59 7.81 6.69 -1.51
N LEU A 60 8.06 5.60 -0.77
CA LEU A 60 7.05 4.56 -0.55
C LEU A 60 5.83 5.10 0.20
N GLU A 61 6.03 5.94 1.22
CA GLU A 61 4.93 6.56 1.98
C GLU A 61 4.09 7.51 1.12
N ALA A 62 4.72 8.26 0.22
CA ALA A 62 4.00 9.09 -0.75
C ALA A 62 3.15 8.24 -1.70
N GLU A 63 3.72 7.20 -2.30
CA GLU A 63 2.98 6.29 -3.20
C GLU A 63 1.81 5.59 -2.50
N ILE A 64 2.00 5.17 -1.24
CA ILE A 64 0.92 4.58 -0.43
C ILE A 64 -0.20 5.61 -0.20
N SER A 65 0.14 6.85 0.15
CA SER A 65 -0.83 7.91 0.39
C SER A 65 -1.61 8.30 -0.88
N GLU A 66 -1.00 8.21 -2.06
CA GLU A 66 -1.69 8.43 -3.34
C GLU A 66 -2.63 7.28 -3.70
N LEU A 67 -2.36 6.07 -3.20
CA LEU A 67 -3.12 4.86 -3.47
C LEU A 67 -4.16 4.51 -2.40
N SER A 68 -4.17 5.16 -1.24
CA SER A 68 -5.17 4.99 -0.17
C SER A 68 -6.36 5.92 -0.36
#